data_AF-A0A8T6TPI9-F1
#
_entry.id   AF-A0A8T6TPI9-F1
#
_cell.length_a   1.000
_cell.length_b   1.000
_cell.length_c   1.000
_cell.angle_alpha   90.00
_cell.angle_beta   90.00
_cell.angle_gamma   90.00
#
_symmetry.space_group_name_H-M   'P 1'
#
loop_
_entity.id
_entity.type
_entity.pdbx_description
1 polymer ?
#
loop_
_entity_poly.entity_id
_entity_poly.type
_entity_poly.pdbx_seq_one_letter_code
_entity_poly.pdbx_strand_id
1 'polypeptide(L)'
;ETHACPHCREPLSKWRVPDDPSIAWTSEYLYLCFNDACPFVVRGWRVMWDQGVPGHSYRYLFDPETGGSTTVAIRGLHDLKPGIVDTG
;
A
#
# COMPACT_ATOMS: atom_id res chain seq x y z
N GLU A 1 -14.18 9.90 -6.98
CA GLU A 1 -14.43 9.58 -5.56
C GLU A 1 -13.09 9.35 -4.89
N THR A 2 -12.81 9.97 -3.75
CA THR A 2 -11.57 9.76 -2.99
C THR A 2 -11.76 8.57 -2.06
N HIS A 3 -11.10 7.45 -2.34
CA HIS A 3 -11.05 6.34 -1.41
C HIS A 3 -10.25 6.77 -0.18
N ALA A 4 -10.79 6.57 1.02
CA ALA A 4 -10.10 6.86 2.28
C ALA A 4 -9.56 5.58 2.90
N CYS A 5 -8.37 5.64 3.49
CA CYS A 5 -7.80 4.51 4.20
C CYS A 5 -8.70 4.14 5.40
N PRO A 6 -9.09 2.86 5.57
CA PRO A 6 -9.93 2.45 6.70
C PRO A 6 -9.21 2.55 8.05
N HIS A 7 -7.88 2.68 8.07
CA HIS A 7 -7.08 2.67 9.29
C HIS A 7 -6.68 4.06 9.80
N CYS A 8 -6.51 5.04 8.92
CA CYS A 8 -6.12 6.40 9.29
C CYS A 8 -7.02 7.50 8.70
N ARG A 9 -8.00 7.13 7.86
CA ARG A 9 -8.95 8.04 7.20
C ARG A 9 -8.34 9.04 6.21
N GLU A 10 -7.02 9.03 6.02
CA GLU A 10 -6.36 9.80 4.97
C GLU A 10 -6.74 9.31 3.56
N PRO A 11 -6.73 10.19 2.54
CA PRO A 11 -6.93 9.81 1.15
C PRO A 11 -5.91 8.77 0.69
N LEU A 12 -6.37 7.80 -0.10
CA LEU A 12 -5.49 6.86 -0.81
C LEU A 12 -4.92 7.53 -2.06
N SER A 13 -3.65 7.28 -2.36
CA SER A 13 -3.01 7.76 -3.58
C SER A 13 -3.14 6.72 -4.68
N LYS A 14 -3.43 7.18 -5.90
CA LYS A 14 -3.41 6.34 -7.08
C LYS A 14 -1.97 5.93 -7.38
N TRP A 15 -1.77 4.64 -7.55
CA TRP A 15 -0.47 4.01 -7.75
C TRP A 15 -0.50 3.15 -9.00
N ARG A 16 0.48 3.34 -9.88
CA ARG A 16 0.63 2.54 -11.09
C ARG A 16 1.26 1.22 -10.72
N VAL A 17 0.61 0.13 -11.13
CA VAL A 17 1.17 -1.20 -10.99
C VAL A 17 2.41 -1.30 -11.89
N PRO A 18 3.58 -1.72 -11.36
CA PRO A 18 4.78 -1.92 -12.17
C PRO A 18 4.51 -2.96 -13.26
N ASP A 19 5.07 -2.70 -14.43
CA ASP A 19 5.05 -3.65 -15.55
C ASP A 19 6.09 -4.74 -15.30
N ASP A 20 5.73 -5.68 -14.42
CA ASP A 20 6.56 -6.82 -14.06
C ASP A 20 5.72 -8.11 -14.19
N PRO A 21 6.14 -9.09 -15.00
CA PRO A 21 5.39 -10.33 -15.22
C PRO A 21 5.27 -11.20 -13.96
N SER A 22 6.03 -10.93 -12.89
CA SER A 22 5.88 -11.58 -11.59
C SER A 22 4.78 -10.97 -10.71
N ILE A 23 4.22 -9.83 -11.10
CA ILE A 23 3.11 -9.18 -10.40
C ILE A 23 1.79 -9.77 -10.89
N ALA A 24 1.03 -10.34 -9.96
CA ALA A 24 -0.25 -10.99 -10.24
C ALA A 24 -1.45 -10.02 -10.32
N TRP A 25 -1.25 -8.72 -10.07
CA TRP A 25 -2.32 -7.73 -10.17
C TRP A 25 -2.61 -7.42 -11.64
N THR A 26 -3.87 -7.59 -12.04
CA THR A 26 -4.31 -7.36 -13.42
C THR A 26 -4.70 -5.92 -13.69
N SER A 27 -5.00 -5.14 -12.65
CA SER A 27 -5.42 -3.75 -12.76
C SER A 27 -4.24 -2.84 -13.08
N GLU A 28 -4.45 -1.85 -13.96
CA GLU A 28 -3.39 -0.89 -14.31
C GLU A 28 -3.00 0.03 -13.14
N TYR A 29 -3.97 0.32 -12.27
CA TYR A 29 -3.79 1.19 -11.12
C TYR A 29 -4.48 0.61 -9.89
N LEU A 30 -3.83 0.78 -8.75
CA LEU A 30 -4.36 0.46 -7.43
C LEU A 30 -4.30 1.71 -6.55
N TYR A 31 -4.95 1.67 -5.39
CA TYR A 31 -4.97 2.76 -4.43
C TYR A 31 -4.28 2.35 -3.14
N LEU A 32 -3.23 3.07 -2.75
CA LEU A 32 -2.42 2.75 -1.58
C LEU A 32 -2.44 3.87 -0.53
N CYS A 33 -2.31 3.48 0.74
CA CYS A 33 -2.13 4.43 1.84
C CYS A 33 -0.64 4.80 2.01
N PHE A 34 -0.28 6.00 1.58
CA PHE A 34 1.08 6.55 1.72
C PHE A 34 1.28 7.43 2.96
N ASN A 35 0.29 7.51 3.86
CA ASN A 35 0.50 8.14 5.17
C ASN A 35 1.47 7.30 6.01
N ASP A 36 2.68 7.80 6.20
CA ASP A 36 3.74 7.13 6.97
C ASP A 36 3.43 7.05 8.47
N ALA A 37 2.51 7.88 8.96
CA ALA A 37 1.98 7.82 10.33
C ALA A 37 0.75 6.90 10.47
N CYS A 38 0.33 6.21 9.41
CA CYS A 38 -0.82 5.33 9.47
C CYS A 38 -0.62 4.21 10.51
N PRO A 39 -1.54 4.00 11.47
CA PRO A 39 -1.41 2.96 12.49
C PRO A 39 -1.29 1.55 11.91
N PHE A 40 -1.73 1.34 10.67
CA PHE A 40 -1.59 0.07 9.97
C PHE A 40 -0.13 -0.22 9.59
N VAL A 41 0.54 0.70 8.90
CA VAL A 41 1.95 0.53 8.52
C VAL A 41 2.87 0.56 9.74
N VAL A 42 2.57 1.42 10.73
CA VAL A 42 3.38 1.52 11.96
C VAL A 42 3.32 0.22 12.76
N ARG A 43 2.12 -0.38 12.93
CA ARG A 43 2.00 -1.68 13.62
C ARG A 43 2.57 -2.83 12.80
N GLY A 44 2.51 -2.74 11.47
CA GLY A 44 3.04 -3.75 10.56
C GLY A 44 4.51 -4.09 10.83
N TRP A 45 5.35 -3.10 11.16
CA TRP A 45 6.76 -3.35 11.51
C TRP A 45 6.92 -4.32 12.67
N ARG A 46 6.12 -4.13 13.74
CA ARG A 46 6.13 -5.02 14.90
C ARG A 46 5.55 -6.39 14.54
N VAL A 47 4.46 -6.44 13.79
CA VAL A 47 3.84 -7.71 13.36
C VAL A 47 4.83 -8.56 12.56
N MET A 48 5.52 -7.97 11.58
CA MET A 48 6.51 -8.68 10.79
C MET A 48 7.74 -9.08 11.61
N TRP A 49 8.17 -8.22 12.55
CA TRP A 49 9.24 -8.56 13.50
C TRP A 49 8.89 -9.80 14.34
N ASP A 50 7.70 -9.82 14.95
CA ASP A 50 7.23 -10.92 15.79
C ASP A 50 7.07 -12.24 14.99
N GLN A 51 6.92 -12.14 13.66
CA GLN A 51 6.90 -13.28 12.72
C GLN A 51 8.28 -13.68 12.20
N GLY A 52 9.36 -13.03 12.66
CA GLY A 52 10.73 -13.34 12.25
C GLY A 52 11.16 -12.72 10.92
N VAL A 53 10.44 -11.70 10.44
CA VAL A 53 10.75 -10.95 9.21
C VAL A 53 11.07 -9.49 9.56
N PRO A 54 12.22 -9.22 10.21
CA PRO A 54 12.57 -7.87 10.65
C PRO A 54 12.76 -6.93 9.44
N GLY A 55 12.55 -5.63 9.67
CA GLY A 55 12.75 -4.61 8.64
C GLY A 55 11.73 -4.64 7.50
N HIS A 56 10.57 -5.28 7.72
CA HIS A 56 9.46 -5.28 6.77
C HIS A 56 8.19 -4.77 7.45
N SER A 57 7.31 -4.18 6.65
CA SER A 57 5.94 -3.84 7.01
C SER A 57 5.07 -3.97 5.77
N TYR A 58 3.85 -3.43 5.82
CA TYR A 58 2.92 -3.46 4.72
C TYR A 58 2.01 -2.23 4.70
N ARG A 59 1.57 -1.83 3.52
CA ARG A 59 0.59 -0.76 3.30
C ARG A 59 -0.76 -1.35 2.91
N TYR A 60 -1.82 -0.63 3.27
CA TYR A 60 -3.17 -0.92 2.79
C TYR A 60 -3.24 -0.63 1.29
N LEU A 61 -3.82 -1.57 0.55
CA LEU A 61 -4.00 -1.54 -0.90
C LEU A 61 -5.47 -1.83 -1.22
N PHE A 62 -6.03 -1.04 -2.13
CA PHE A 62 -7.39 -1.18 -2.62
C PHE A 62 -7.39 -1.28 -4.14
N ASP A 63 -8.14 -2.24 -4.65
CA ASP A 63 -8.35 -2.46 -6.07
C ASP A 63 -9.72 -1.90 -6.47
N PRO A 64 -9.76 -0.84 -7.31
CA PRO A 64 -11.00 -0.21 -7.73
C PRO A 64 -11.81 -1.06 -8.73
N GLU A 65 -11.18 -1.98 -9.46
CA GLU A 65 -11.84 -2.81 -10.47
C GLU A 65 -12.62 -3.95 -9.81
N THR A 66 -12.02 -4.59 -8.81
CA THR A 66 -12.66 -5.70 -8.08
C THR A 66 -13.42 -5.24 -6.83
N GLY A 67 -13.16 -4.01 -6.35
CA GLY A 67 -13.63 -3.53 -5.05
C GLY A 67 -12.94 -4.23 -3.85
N GLY A 68 -11.93 -5.04 -4.12
CA GLY A 68 -11.17 -5.79 -3.11
C GLY A 68 -10.15 -4.92 -2.36
N SER A 69 -9.76 -5.38 -1.18
CA SER A 69 -8.65 -4.78 -0.44
C SER A 69 -7.70 -5.85 0.08
N THR A 70 -6.41 -5.50 0.11
CA THR A 70 -5.33 -6.37 0.59
C THR A 70 -4.17 -5.51 1.11
N THR A 71 -3.01 -6.12 1.27
CA THR A 71 -1.78 -5.46 1.73
C THR A 71 -0.66 -5.66 0.72
N VAL A 72 0.21 -4.66 0.60
CA VAL A 72 1.47 -4.77 -0.14
C VAL A 72 2.65 -4.61 0.81
N ALA A 73 3.63 -5.51 0.71
CA ALA A 73 4.81 -5.49 1.55
C ALA A 73 5.74 -4.33 1.19
N ILE A 74 6.38 -3.76 2.20
CA ILE A 74 7.41 -2.72 2.09
C ILE A 74 8.59 -3.05 3.00
N ARG A 75 9.80 -2.65 2.58
CA ARG A 75 11.05 -2.67 3.36
C ARG A 75 11.40 -1.30 3.92
N GLY A 76 10.82 -0.24 3.37
CA GLY A 76 11.00 1.13 3.85
C GLY A 76 9.80 2.01 3.53
N LEU A 77 9.67 3.12 4.26
CA LEU A 77 8.60 4.09 4.03
C LEU A 77 8.66 4.74 2.64
N HIS A 78 9.81 4.68 1.95
CA HIS A 78 9.98 5.19 0.59
C HIS A 78 9.55 4.22 -0.50
N ASP A 79 9.32 2.94 -0.16
CA ASP A 79 8.94 1.94 -1.14
C ASP A 79 7.61 2.32 -1.80
N LEU A 80 7.51 1.99 -3.10
CA LEU A 80 6.33 2.20 -3.94
C LEU A 80 6.01 3.68 -4.26
N LYS A 81 6.59 4.65 -3.54
CA LYS A 81 6.40 6.10 -3.81
C LYS A 81 6.71 6.53 -5.25
N PRO A 82 7.73 5.99 -5.95
CA PRO A 82 7.96 6.33 -7.36
C PRO A 82 6.82 5.97 -8.32
N GLY A 83 5.91 5.07 -7.92
CA GLY A 83 4.75 4.68 -8.72
C GLY A 83 3.48 5.52 -8.46
N ILE A 84 3.55 6.54 -7.60
CA ILE A 84 2.40 7.42 -7.35
C ILE A 84 2.12 8.25 -8.61
N VAL A 85 0.88 8.20 -9.08
CA VAL A 85 0.45 8.84 -10.34
C VAL A 85 -0.26 10.17 -10.10
N ASP A 86 -0.85 10.32 -8.91
CA ASP A 86 -1.65 11.49 -8.57
C ASP A 86 -1.24 12.00 -7.18
N THR A 87 -0.42 13.04 -7.18
CA THR A 87 -0.25 13.94 -6.04
C THR A 87 -1.17 15.11 -6.31
N GLY A 88 -2.44 15.00 -5.87
CA GLY A 88 -3.32 16.15 -5.79
C GLY A 88 -2.71 17.24 -4.93
#